data_AF-A0A7S3D3N1-F1
#
_entry.id   AF-A0A7S3D3N1-F1
#
_cell.length_a   1.000
_cell.length_b   1.000
_cell.length_c   1.000
_cell.angle_alpha   90.00
_cell.angle_beta   90.00
_cell.angle_gamma   90.00
#
_symmetry.space_group_name_H-M   'P 1'
#
loop_
_entity.id
_entity.type
_entity.pdbx_description
1 polymer ?
#
loop_
_entity_poly.entity_id
_entity_poly.type
_entity_poly.pdbx_seq_one_letter_code
_entity_poly.pdbx_strand_id
1 'polypeptide(L)'
;SMAASDDGQWLACGTADNAIAIYNLDSMKLHCNLPPLDSYHSCLRFHPLSSTLVVGCVSNNFYIFDVEKRRLTDWSRDSASFIPEALLRMRGGLRGICFNVARPTTLTLYSNAAMCYIDLAKRKKAGKPSGAGSSAAEGFKVVEKYKPLIFMDYVGPDEMMVLERPWLDVISSLPEPFFRKKYGT
;
A
#
# COMPACT_ATOMS: atom_id res chain seq x y z
N SER A 1 3.42 4.90 -12.08
CA SER A 1 2.39 3.88 -11.77
C SER A 1 1.06 4.33 -12.38
N MET A 2 0.10 3.43 -12.62
CA MET A 2 -1.24 3.76 -13.12
C MET A 2 -2.30 2.93 -12.42
N ALA A 3 -3.48 3.51 -12.19
CA ALA A 3 -4.65 2.82 -11.65
C ALA A 3 -5.91 3.39 -12.28
N ALA A 4 -6.91 2.54 -12.54
CA ALA A 4 -8.25 2.95 -12.93
C ALA A 4 -9.22 2.66 -11.79
N SER A 5 -10.28 3.44 -11.69
CA SER A 5 -11.39 3.19 -10.77
C SER A 5 -12.29 2.08 -11.31
N ASP A 6 -12.88 1.28 -10.42
CA ASP A 6 -13.71 0.13 -10.78
C ASP A 6 -15.01 0.54 -11.49
N ASP A 7 -15.47 1.76 -11.26
CA ASP A 7 -16.61 2.39 -11.96
C ASP A 7 -16.25 2.94 -13.35
N GLY A 8 -14.96 2.93 -13.72
CA GLY A 8 -14.47 3.45 -14.99
C GLY A 8 -14.50 4.97 -15.14
N GLN A 9 -14.80 5.73 -14.08
CA GLN A 9 -14.91 7.21 -14.17
C GLN A 9 -13.56 7.91 -14.03
N TRP A 10 -12.61 7.29 -13.33
CA TRP A 10 -11.35 7.93 -12.94
C TRP A 10 -10.13 7.11 -13.36
N LEU A 11 -9.09 7.82 -13.79
CA LEU A 11 -7.76 7.28 -14.06
C LEU A 11 -6.71 8.09 -13.30
N ALA A 12 -5.90 7.41 -12.50
CA ALA A 12 -4.74 7.99 -11.84
C ALA A 12 -3.45 7.59 -12.58
N CYS A 13 -2.64 8.59 -12.90
CA CYS A 13 -1.35 8.42 -13.56
C CYS A 13 -0.26 9.09 -12.74
N GLY A 14 0.68 8.31 -12.25
CA GLY A 14 1.86 8.80 -11.56
C GLY A 14 3.06 8.88 -12.50
N THR A 15 3.69 10.05 -12.54
CA THR A 15 4.86 10.39 -13.36
C THR A 15 6.18 10.15 -12.63
N ALA A 16 7.30 10.09 -13.36
CA ALA A 16 8.62 9.91 -12.76
C ALA A 16 9.00 11.04 -11.79
N ASP A 17 8.46 12.25 -11.98
CA ASP A 17 8.71 13.43 -11.13
C ASP A 17 7.84 13.47 -9.87
N ASN A 18 7.26 12.32 -9.50
CA ASN A 18 6.31 12.16 -8.40
C ASN A 18 4.99 12.95 -8.52
N ALA A 19 4.72 13.61 -9.65
CA ALA A 19 3.43 14.21 -9.89
C ALA A 19 2.40 13.12 -10.21
N ILE A 20 1.29 13.10 -9.48
CA ILE A 20 0.17 12.21 -9.73
C ILE A 20 -0.98 13.03 -10.29
N ALA A 21 -1.33 12.75 -11.53
CA ALA A 21 -2.44 13.36 -12.25
C ALA A 21 -3.66 12.45 -12.19
N ILE A 22 -4.83 13.03 -12.00
CA ILE A 22 -6.11 12.35 -12.09
C ILE A 22 -6.87 12.86 -13.31
N TYR A 23 -7.30 11.94 -14.15
CA TYR A 23 -8.11 12.18 -15.32
C TYR A 23 -9.53 11.68 -15.09
N ASN A 24 -10.50 12.44 -15.56
CA ASN A 24 -11.87 11.98 -15.69
C ASN A 24 -12.01 11.30 -17.06
N LEU A 25 -12.44 10.05 -17.06
CA LEU A 25 -12.51 9.20 -18.25
C LEU A 25 -13.76 9.49 -19.11
N ASP A 26 -14.85 10.00 -18.52
CA ASP A 26 -16.04 10.39 -19.29
C ASP A 26 -15.78 11.60 -20.20
N SER A 27 -15.10 12.61 -19.64
CA SER A 27 -14.76 13.86 -20.34
C SER A 27 -13.40 13.81 -21.04
N MET A 28 -12.60 12.77 -20.80
CA MET A 28 -11.23 12.60 -21.28
C MET A 28 -10.34 13.81 -20.98
N LYS A 29 -10.52 14.42 -19.80
CA LYS A 29 -9.80 15.63 -19.38
C LYS A 29 -9.12 15.44 -18.03
N LEU A 30 -8.04 16.20 -17.84
CA LEU A 30 -7.39 16.32 -16.55
C LEU A 30 -8.37 16.93 -15.54
N HIS A 31 -8.62 16.21 -14.44
CA HIS A 31 -9.48 16.66 -13.35
C HIS A 31 -8.70 17.44 -12.30
N CYS A 32 -7.61 16.87 -11.80
CA CYS A 32 -6.72 17.53 -10.85
C CYS A 32 -5.37 16.82 -10.73
N ASN A 33 -4.38 17.50 -10.13
CA ASN A 33 -3.14 16.90 -9.68
C ASN A 33 -3.15 16.76 -8.14
N LEU A 34 -2.55 15.69 -7.62
CA LEU A 34 -2.31 15.56 -6.19
C LEU A 34 -1.30 16.61 -5.71
N PRO A 35 -1.38 17.04 -4.45
CA PRO A 35 -0.34 17.86 -3.85
C PRO A 35 0.99 17.10 -3.81
N PRO A 36 2.14 17.81 -3.76
CA PRO A 36 3.44 17.18 -3.58
C PRO A 36 3.46 16.30 -2.33
N LEU A 37 3.88 15.05 -2.49
CA LEU A 37 4.02 14.08 -1.41
C LEU A 37 5.45 14.07 -0.86
N ASP A 38 5.64 13.49 0.32
CA ASP A 38 6.92 13.38 1.01
C ASP A 38 7.95 12.49 0.28
N SER A 39 7.47 11.54 -0.51
CA SER A 39 8.26 10.50 -1.16
C SER A 39 7.61 10.06 -2.46
N TYR A 40 8.39 9.38 -3.31
CA TYR A 40 7.92 8.83 -4.58
C TYR A 40 6.81 7.81 -4.36
N HIS A 41 5.76 7.87 -5.18
CA HIS A 41 4.73 6.85 -5.19
C HIS A 41 5.28 5.52 -5.74
N SER A 42 5.01 4.43 -5.05
CA SER A 42 5.34 3.07 -5.50
C SER A 42 4.11 2.36 -6.09
N CYS A 43 2.94 2.58 -5.51
CA CYS A 43 1.68 1.95 -5.93
C CYS A 43 0.50 2.91 -5.79
N LEU A 44 -0.51 2.72 -6.64
CA LEU A 44 -1.73 3.51 -6.70
C LEU A 44 -2.90 2.53 -6.76
N ARG A 45 -3.98 2.78 -6.00
CA ARG A 45 -5.21 1.99 -6.12
C ARG A 45 -6.44 2.78 -5.71
N PHE A 46 -7.47 2.76 -6.54
CA PHE A 46 -8.78 3.30 -6.17
C PHE A 46 -9.48 2.35 -5.22
N HIS A 47 -10.23 2.91 -4.29
CA HIS A 47 -11.13 2.14 -3.45
C HIS A 47 -12.30 1.62 -4.30
N PRO A 48 -12.69 0.34 -4.19
CA PRO A 48 -13.65 -0.28 -5.10
C PRO A 48 -15.08 0.29 -4.99
N LEU A 49 -15.44 0.86 -3.83
CA LEU A 49 -16.78 1.41 -3.57
C LEU A 49 -16.83 2.94 -3.45
N SER A 50 -15.69 3.63 -3.46
CA SER A 50 -15.68 5.09 -3.26
C SER A 50 -14.64 5.74 -4.16
N SER A 51 -14.89 6.99 -4.53
CA SER A 51 -14.00 7.83 -5.34
C SER A 51 -12.75 8.30 -4.58
N THR A 52 -12.13 7.41 -3.79
CA THR A 52 -10.91 7.68 -3.02
C THR A 52 -9.75 6.89 -3.62
N LEU A 53 -8.63 7.57 -3.82
CA LEU A 53 -7.40 7.01 -4.31
C LEU A 53 -6.44 6.80 -3.14
N VAL A 54 -5.91 5.60 -2.97
CA VAL A 54 -4.83 5.34 -2.02
C VAL A 54 -3.50 5.29 -2.78
N VAL A 55 -2.53 6.03 -2.26
CA VAL A 55 -1.18 6.18 -2.79
C VAL A 55 -0.21 5.62 -1.77
N GLY A 56 0.50 4.55 -2.13
CA GLY A 56 1.60 4.01 -1.35
C GLY A 56 2.91 4.64 -1.79
N CYS A 57 3.76 5.00 -0.84
CA CYS A 57 5.06 5.63 -1.09
C CYS A 57 6.22 4.67 -0.84
N VAL A 58 7.37 4.96 -1.45
CA VAL A 58 8.63 4.24 -1.24
C VAL A 58 9.10 4.33 0.23
N SER A 59 8.73 5.40 0.94
CA SER A 59 8.97 5.56 2.39
C SER A 59 8.15 4.61 3.28
N ASN A 60 7.36 3.69 2.70
CA ASN A 60 6.33 2.89 3.35
C ASN A 60 5.18 3.69 3.99
N ASN A 61 5.18 5.01 3.81
CA ASN A 61 4.04 5.86 4.13
C ASN A 61 2.95 5.71 3.06
N PHE A 62 1.73 6.12 3.37
CA PHE A 62 0.65 6.14 2.39
C PHE A 62 -0.34 7.27 2.64
N TYR A 63 -1.00 7.67 1.56
CA TYR A 63 -1.95 8.77 1.54
C TYR A 63 -3.27 8.31 0.91
N ILE A 64 -4.37 8.88 1.40
CA ILE A 64 -5.74 8.66 0.94
C ILE A 64 -6.24 10.00 0.45
N PHE A 65 -6.46 10.07 -0.86
CA PHE A 65 -6.90 11.26 -1.57
C PHE A 65 -8.37 11.10 -1.99
N ASP A 66 -9.19 12.09 -1.67
CA ASP A 66 -10.58 12.17 -2.12
C ASP A 66 -10.59 12.88 -3.48
N VAL A 67 -10.98 12.14 -4.52
CA VAL A 67 -10.88 12.56 -5.93
C VAL A 67 -11.94 13.62 -6.23
N GLU A 68 -13.15 13.44 -5.71
CA GLU A 68 -14.26 14.37 -5.89
C GLU A 68 -13.98 15.68 -5.18
N LYS A 69 -13.51 15.63 -3.93
CA LYS A 69 -13.18 16.81 -3.13
C LYS A 69 -11.81 17.42 -3.46
N ARG A 70 -11.03 16.77 -4.33
CA ARG A 70 -9.69 17.19 -4.79
C ARG A 70 -8.74 17.50 -3.63
N ARG A 71 -8.79 16.70 -2.56
CA ARG A 71 -7.97 16.92 -1.37
C ARG A 71 -7.63 15.63 -0.65
N LEU A 72 -6.52 15.63 0.08
CA LEU A 72 -6.20 14.59 1.03
C LEU A 72 -7.30 14.51 2.10
N THR A 73 -7.70 13.28 2.43
CA THR A 73 -8.66 13.02 3.51
C THR A 73 -8.11 13.46 4.86
N ASP A 74 -9.00 13.73 5.82
CA ASP A 74 -8.58 14.08 7.18
C ASP A 74 -7.79 12.95 7.85
N TRP A 75 -8.03 11.69 7.43
CA TRP A 75 -7.25 10.55 7.90
C TRP A 75 -5.76 10.70 7.53
N SER A 76 -5.48 11.05 6.28
CA SER A 76 -4.10 11.19 5.79
C SER A 76 -3.40 12.46 6.24
N ARG A 77 -4.15 13.51 6.59
CA ARG A 77 -3.58 14.71 7.21
C ARG A 77 -3.09 14.44 8.62
N ASP A 78 -3.79 13.58 9.35
CA ASP A 78 -3.45 13.22 10.73
C ASP A 78 -2.52 11.99 10.82
N SER A 79 -2.30 11.27 9.71
CA SER A 79 -1.68 9.94 9.69
C SER A 79 -0.28 9.89 10.28
N ALA A 80 0.50 10.96 10.10
CA ALA A 80 1.85 11.08 10.65
C ALA A 80 1.91 10.88 12.18
N SER A 81 0.82 11.17 12.90
CA SER A 81 0.78 11.06 14.37
C SER A 81 0.49 9.65 14.90
N PHE A 82 -0.08 8.75 14.08
CA PHE A 82 -0.56 7.44 14.54
C PHE A 82 -0.11 6.26 13.69
N ILE A 83 0.59 6.47 12.58
CA ILE A 83 1.20 5.37 11.82
C ILE A 83 2.25 4.66 12.69
N PRO A 84 2.16 3.33 12.87
CA PRO A 84 3.13 2.59 13.66
C PRO A 84 4.50 2.50 12.97
N GLU A 85 5.58 2.54 13.75
CA GLU A 85 6.94 2.28 13.25
C GLU A 85 7.06 0.93 12.52
N ALA A 86 6.25 -0.07 12.92
CA ALA A 86 6.23 -1.38 12.29
C ALA A 86 5.88 -1.31 10.80
N LEU A 87 4.95 -0.44 10.39
CA LEU A 87 4.62 -0.22 8.97
C LEU A 87 5.79 0.46 8.25
N LEU A 88 6.35 1.52 8.85
CA LEU A 88 7.45 2.29 8.26
C LEU A 88 8.72 1.44 8.08
N ARG A 89 8.99 0.51 9.01
CA ARG A 89 10.14 -0.40 8.97
C ARG A 89 9.90 -1.68 8.17
N MET A 90 8.74 -1.86 7.54
CA MET A 90 8.48 -3.02 6.68
C MET A 90 9.56 -3.14 5.59
N ARG A 91 10.16 -4.33 5.47
CA ARG A 91 11.22 -4.58 4.48
C ARG A 91 10.65 -4.66 3.06
N GLY A 92 11.45 -4.21 2.10
CA GLY A 92 11.21 -4.40 0.66
C GLY A 92 10.30 -3.39 -0.02
N GLY A 93 9.90 -2.32 0.67
CA GLY A 93 9.09 -1.25 0.13
C GLY A 93 7.64 -1.66 -0.14
N LEU A 94 6.71 -0.72 -0.04
CA LEU A 94 5.33 -0.96 -0.45
C LEU A 94 5.27 -1.31 -1.93
N ARG A 95 4.74 -2.49 -2.23
CA ARG A 95 4.62 -3.02 -3.58
C ARG A 95 3.20 -2.91 -4.10
N GLY A 96 2.21 -3.07 -3.23
CA GLY A 96 0.81 -2.98 -3.62
C GLY A 96 -0.13 -2.72 -2.46
N ILE A 97 -1.38 -2.50 -2.86
CA ILE A 97 -2.50 -2.09 -2.02
C ILE A 97 -3.67 -3.00 -2.40
N CYS A 98 -4.43 -3.48 -1.44
CA CYS A 98 -5.61 -4.33 -1.65
C CYS A 98 -6.75 -3.84 -0.77
N PHE A 99 -7.96 -3.94 -1.30
CA PHE A 99 -9.19 -3.63 -0.57
C PHE A 99 -10.01 -4.89 -0.41
N ASN A 100 -10.64 -5.04 0.75
CA ASN A 100 -11.68 -6.03 0.93
C ASN A 100 -13.04 -5.35 0.68
N VAL A 101 -13.73 -5.74 -0.39
CA VAL A 101 -15.03 -5.16 -0.76
C VAL A 101 -16.09 -5.38 0.34
N ALA A 102 -16.03 -6.49 1.07
CA ALA A 102 -16.95 -6.76 2.17
C ALA A 102 -16.69 -5.91 3.41
N ARG A 103 -15.49 -5.31 3.51
CA ARG A 103 -15.08 -4.43 4.62
C ARG A 103 -14.42 -3.16 4.06
N PRO A 104 -15.22 -2.19 3.58
CA PRO A 104 -14.71 -0.98 2.93
C PRO A 104 -13.88 -0.08 3.84
N THR A 105 -13.99 -0.25 5.16
CA THR A 105 -13.13 0.49 6.10
C THR A 105 -11.74 -0.12 6.24
N THR A 106 -11.45 -1.22 5.55
CA THR A 106 -10.20 -1.98 5.72
C THR A 106 -9.34 -1.90 4.47
N LEU A 107 -8.04 -1.75 4.72
CA LEU A 107 -7.00 -1.57 3.72
C LEU A 107 -5.89 -2.56 4.04
N THR A 108 -5.43 -3.29 3.04
CA THR A 108 -4.25 -4.17 3.21
C THR A 108 -3.12 -3.68 2.31
N LEU A 109 -1.99 -3.36 2.91
CA LEU A 109 -0.76 -2.99 2.21
C LEU A 109 0.18 -4.19 2.20
N TYR A 110 0.96 -4.38 1.15
CA TYR A 110 1.96 -5.45 1.12
C TYR A 110 3.26 -5.02 0.47
N SER A 111 4.35 -5.60 0.98
CA SER A 111 5.69 -5.59 0.41
C SER A 111 6.07 -7.00 -0.04
N ASN A 112 7.33 -7.20 -0.42
CA ASN A 112 7.85 -8.53 -0.71
C ASN A 112 8.02 -9.43 0.53
N ALA A 113 7.98 -8.85 1.73
CA ALA A 113 8.38 -9.53 2.97
C ALA A 113 7.31 -9.45 4.06
N ALA A 114 6.33 -8.57 3.93
CA ALA A 114 5.29 -8.42 4.93
C ALA A 114 4.00 -7.89 4.30
N MET A 115 2.89 -8.13 4.96
CA MET A 115 1.62 -7.46 4.71
C MET A 115 1.19 -6.71 5.98
N CYS A 116 0.53 -5.56 5.83
CA CYS A 116 -0.04 -4.79 6.91
C CYS A 116 -1.54 -4.61 6.67
N TYR A 117 -2.33 -5.16 7.57
CA TYR A 117 -3.76 -4.94 7.64
C TYR A 117 -4.04 -3.67 8.43
N ILE A 118 -4.88 -2.80 7.88
CA ILE A 118 -5.19 -1.47 8.41
C ILE A 118 -6.71 -1.32 8.45
N ASP A 119 -7.24 -0.96 9.62
CA ASP A 119 -8.63 -0.61 9.83
C ASP A 119 -8.75 0.92 9.95
N LEU A 120 -9.21 1.56 8.87
CA LEU A 120 -9.30 3.02 8.76
C LEU A 120 -10.32 3.63 9.74
N ALA A 121 -11.29 2.84 10.22
CA ALA A 121 -12.28 3.30 11.18
C ALA A 121 -11.69 3.53 12.58
N LYS A 122 -10.60 2.83 12.93
CA LYS A 122 -9.96 2.89 14.26
C LYS A 122 -8.97 4.05 14.41
N ARG A 123 -9.20 5.16 13.70
CA ARG A 123 -8.33 6.34 13.77
C ARG A 123 -8.29 6.87 15.21
N LYS A 124 -7.10 6.84 15.83
CA LYS A 124 -6.87 7.54 17.09
C LYS A 124 -6.76 9.04 16.79
N LYS A 125 -7.67 9.86 17.33
CA LYS A 125 -7.42 11.31 17.40
C LYS A 125 -6.17 11.51 18.26
N ALA A 126 -5.27 12.40 17.85
CA ALA A 126 -4.07 12.73 18.62
C ALA A 126 -4.47 13.29 20.00
N GLY A 127 -4.67 12.39 20.96
CA GLY A 127 -4.93 12.67 22.37
C GLY A 127 -3.65 12.44 23.17
N LYS A 128 -3.54 13.16 24.30
CA LYS A 128 -2.36 13.18 25.19
C LYS A 128 -1.74 11.79 25.42
N PRO A 129 -0.40 11.70 25.54
CA PRO A 129 0.29 10.44 25.78
C PRO A 129 -0.10 9.92 27.17
N SER A 130 -1.05 8.98 27.23
CA SER A 130 -1.29 8.17 28.41
C SER A 130 -0.20 7.09 28.47
N GLY A 131 0.47 7.01 29.62
CA GLY A 131 1.72 6.30 29.81
C GLY A 131 1.73 4.79 29.54
N ALA A 132 2.96 4.34 29.28
CA ALA A 132 3.55 3.01 29.48
C ALA A 132 2.63 1.79 29.32
N GLY A 133 2.63 1.27 28.09
CA GLY A 133 2.23 -0.09 27.73
C GLY A 133 2.30 -0.19 26.23
N SER A 134 2.96 -1.20 25.67
CA SER A 134 3.10 -1.39 24.21
C SER A 134 1.72 -1.64 23.58
N SER A 135 0.94 -0.58 23.36
CA SER A 135 -0.29 -0.68 22.60
C SER A 135 0.13 -0.85 21.15
N ALA A 136 0.07 -2.09 20.64
CA ALA A 136 0.03 -2.33 19.21
C ALA A 136 -0.95 -1.30 18.63
N ALA A 137 -0.50 -0.51 17.65
CA ALA A 137 -1.29 0.59 17.12
C ALA A 137 -2.68 0.05 16.75
N GLU A 138 -3.71 0.48 17.49
CA GLU A 138 -5.06 -0.04 17.32
C GLU A 138 -5.49 0.15 15.87
N GLY A 139 -5.87 -0.95 15.21
CA GLY A 139 -6.22 -0.95 13.79
C GLY A 139 -5.09 -1.32 12.84
N PHE A 140 -3.85 -1.52 13.30
CA PHE A 140 -2.75 -1.99 12.45
C PHE A 140 -2.29 -3.39 12.86
N LYS A 141 -2.15 -4.28 11.89
CA LYS A 141 -1.61 -5.63 12.10
C LYS A 141 -0.63 -5.99 10.97
N VAL A 142 0.65 -6.02 11.30
CA VAL A 142 1.71 -6.48 10.39
C VAL A 142 1.87 -8.00 10.51
N VAL A 143 1.94 -8.68 9.37
CA VAL A 143 2.12 -10.12 9.25
C VAL A 143 3.30 -10.39 8.33
N GLU A 144 4.27 -11.13 8.85
CA GLU A 144 5.54 -11.47 8.18
C GLU A 144 5.65 -12.95 7.81
N LYS A 145 4.52 -13.66 7.81
CA LYS A 145 4.46 -15.11 7.59
C LYS A 145 4.85 -15.49 6.15
N TYR A 146 4.46 -14.66 5.19
CA TYR A 146 4.51 -14.98 3.77
C TYR A 146 5.71 -14.32 3.09
N LYS A 147 6.65 -15.10 2.55
CA LYS A 147 7.95 -14.59 2.04
C LYS A 147 8.57 -15.55 1.00
N PRO A 148 8.93 -15.10 -0.23
CA PRO A 148 8.73 -13.77 -0.82
C PRO A 148 7.33 -13.60 -1.42
N LEU A 149 6.63 -12.54 -1.02
CA LEU A 149 5.33 -12.13 -1.57
C LEU A 149 5.53 -11.45 -2.93
N ILE A 150 4.91 -11.99 -3.98
CA ILE A 150 4.92 -11.40 -5.32
C ILE A 150 3.68 -10.55 -5.56
N PHE A 151 2.52 -11.12 -5.25
CA PHE A 151 1.22 -10.52 -5.52
C PHE A 151 0.21 -10.93 -4.45
N MET A 152 -0.74 -10.05 -4.18
CA MET A 152 -1.81 -10.29 -3.24
C MET A 152 -3.06 -9.54 -3.71
N ASP A 153 -4.23 -10.17 -3.60
CA ASP A 153 -5.50 -9.49 -3.79
C ASP A 153 -6.65 -10.23 -3.10
N TYR A 154 -7.76 -9.53 -2.88
CA TYR A 154 -8.99 -10.17 -2.42
C TYR A 154 -9.75 -10.74 -3.62
N VAL A 155 -10.17 -12.00 -3.51
CA VAL A 155 -11.02 -12.68 -4.51
C VAL A 155 -12.46 -12.79 -4.06
N GLY A 156 -12.71 -12.65 -2.76
CA GLY A 156 -14.03 -12.65 -2.16
C GLY A 156 -14.06 -11.97 -0.78
N PRO A 157 -15.23 -11.95 -0.11
CA PRO A 157 -15.43 -11.29 1.19
C PRO A 157 -14.45 -11.74 2.29
N ASP A 158 -14.17 -13.04 2.37
CA ASP A 158 -13.29 -13.64 3.37
C ASP A 158 -12.17 -14.47 2.72
N GLU A 159 -11.92 -14.22 1.42
CA GLU A 159 -10.94 -14.96 0.62
C GLU A 159 -9.92 -14.02 0.00
N MET A 160 -8.64 -14.34 0.22
CA MET A 160 -7.52 -13.56 -0.27
C MET A 160 -6.53 -14.48 -0.98
N MET A 161 -6.17 -14.11 -2.20
CA MET A 161 -5.10 -14.75 -2.96
C MET A 161 -3.76 -14.18 -2.51
N VAL A 162 -2.82 -15.08 -2.17
CA VAL A 162 -1.45 -14.73 -1.82
C VAL A 162 -0.53 -15.55 -2.73
N LEU A 163 0.25 -14.87 -3.57
CA LEU A 163 1.20 -15.50 -4.47
C LEU A 163 2.62 -15.35 -3.93
N GLU A 164 3.24 -16.49 -3.64
CA GLU A 164 4.64 -16.57 -3.21
C GLU A 164 5.53 -17.18 -4.28
N ARG A 165 6.82 -16.83 -4.24
CA ARG A 165 7.86 -17.55 -5.00
C ARG A 165 9.09 -17.76 -4.13
N PRO A 166 9.13 -18.85 -3.34
CA PRO A 166 10.25 -19.17 -2.48
C PRO A 166 11.58 -19.14 -3.23
N TRP A 167 12.63 -18.61 -2.61
CA TRP A 167 13.94 -18.52 -3.24
C TRP A 167 14.50 -19.89 -3.66
N LEU A 168 14.17 -20.95 -2.90
CA LEU A 168 14.56 -22.32 -3.24
C LEU A 168 13.97 -22.77 -4.58
N ASP A 169 12.71 -22.44 -4.85
CA ASP A 169 12.04 -22.74 -6.12
C ASP A 169 12.59 -21.88 -7.27
N VAL A 170 13.04 -20.66 -6.97
CA VAL A 170 13.76 -19.85 -7.96
C VAL A 170 15.07 -20.52 -8.33
N ILE A 171 15.86 -20.97 -7.34
CA ILE A 171 17.15 -21.63 -7.59
C ILE A 171 16.96 -22.91 -8.41
N SER A 172 15.96 -23.73 -8.10
CA SER A 172 15.74 -24.98 -8.83
C SER A 172 15.37 -24.76 -10.30
N SER A 173 14.83 -23.58 -10.65
CA SER A 173 14.54 -23.19 -12.03
C SER A 173 15.74 -22.59 -12.78
N LEU A 174 16.83 -22.24 -12.08
CA LEU A 174 18.02 -21.68 -12.69
C LEU A 174 18.93 -22.79 -13.24
N PRO A 175 19.68 -22.53 -14.33
CA PRO A 175 20.72 -23.45 -14.77
C PRO A 175 21.77 -23.66 -13.68
N GLU A 176 22.48 -24.79 -13.75
CA GLU A 176 23.49 -25.15 -12.76
C GLU A 176 24.47 -23.97 -12.53
N PRO A 177 24.64 -23.53 -11.27
CA PRO A 177 25.52 -22.42 -10.99
C PRO A 177 26.98 -22.84 -11.22
N PHE A 178 27.79 -21.92 -11.74
CA PHE A 178 29.24 -22.12 -11.76
C PHE A 178 29.78 -22.22 -10.33
N PHE A 179 30.30 -23.40 -9.97
CA PHE A 179 30.92 -23.61 -8.66
C PHE A 179 32.20 -22.80 -8.54
N ARG A 180 32.19 -21.79 -7.67
CA ARG A 180 33.42 -21.09 -7.24
C ARG A 180 33.88 -21.66 -5.90
N LYS A 181 35.01 -22.36 -5.89
CA LYS A 181 35.66 -22.76 -4.63
C LYS A 181 35.98 -21.50 -3.81
N LYS A 182 35.40 -21.39 -2.61
CA LYS A 182 35.91 -20.47 -1.58
C LYS A 182 37.12 -21.14 -0.93
N TYR A 183 38.31 -20.61 -1.17
CA TYR A 183 39.52 -20.99 -0.44
C TYR A 183 39.67 -20.08 0.78
N GLY A 184 39.87 -20.68 1.96
CA GLY A 184 40.21 -19.99 3.21
C GLY A 184 39.01 -19.64 4.11
N THR A 185 39.00 -20.22 5.30
CA THR A 185 38.50 -19.62 6.55
C THR A 185 39.69 -19.17 7.36
#